data_AF-A0A7R7VXI2-F1
#
_entry.id   AF-A0A7R7VXI2-F1
#
_cell.length_a   1.000
_cell.length_b   1.000
_cell.length_c   1.000
_cell.angle_alpha   90.00
_cell.angle_beta   90.00
_cell.angle_gamma   90.00
#
_symmetry.space_group_name_H-M   'P 1'
#
loop_
_entity.id
_entity.type
_entity.pdbx_description
1 polymer ?
#
loop_
_entity_poly.entity_id
_entity_poly.type
_entity_poly.pdbx_seq_one_letter_code
_entity_poly.pdbx_strand_id
1 'polypeptide(L)'
;MDILVSSNFERVMWFLAKEFAIATGTDERSSKKQASQDVLAWYQALKSSGGFGPIHKDILENGQRTFESDRALDPHTAVGTTAAQRSMTRAGTHHISLSAAHPAKFSEVAILALKDNAGFNFEEQVLPDELKALSQKATRVTKVDNSWKEMREIIKGLAEEGLESRSKRLIEVIFVLCRRL
;
A
#
# COMPACT_ATOMS: atom_id res chain seq x y z
N MET A 1 0.02 9.27 -2.43
CA MET A 1 -0.79 8.14 -1.93
C MET A 1 -2.09 8.22 -2.69
N ASP A 2 -2.11 7.66 -3.89
CA ASP A 2 -3.09 8.07 -4.89
C ASP A 2 -4.24 7.07 -4.87
N ILE A 3 -5.22 7.39 -4.04
CA ILE A 3 -6.43 6.59 -3.86
C ILE A 3 -7.64 7.49 -4.08
N LEU A 4 -8.62 7.03 -4.87
CA LEU A 4 -9.88 7.75 -5.03
C LEU A 4 -10.77 7.61 -3.78
N VAL A 5 -10.74 6.42 -3.17
CA VAL A 5 -11.47 6.09 -1.95
C VAL A 5 -10.60 5.13 -1.13
N SER A 6 -10.41 5.41 0.15
CA SER A 6 -9.74 4.48 1.06
C SER A 6 -10.70 3.36 1.47
N SER A 7 -10.44 2.12 1.03
CA SER A 7 -11.26 0.95 1.39
C SER A 7 -11.27 0.66 2.89
N ASN A 8 -10.20 1.02 3.61
CA ASN A 8 -10.12 0.86 5.07
C ASN A 8 -10.76 2.02 5.83
N PHE A 9 -11.03 3.17 5.18
CA PHE A 9 -11.69 4.30 5.83
C PHE A 9 -13.13 3.97 6.22
N GLU A 10 -13.83 3.16 5.41
CA GLU A 10 -15.15 2.64 5.75
C GLU A 10 -15.14 1.91 7.10
N ARG A 11 -14.12 1.08 7.35
CA ARG A 11 -13.98 0.34 8.63
C ARG A 11 -13.81 1.29 9.81
N VAL A 12 -12.95 2.30 9.67
CA VAL A 12 -12.72 3.30 10.73
C VAL A 12 -14.02 4.04 11.04
N MET A 13 -14.71 4.54 10.02
CA MET A 13 -15.98 5.26 10.20
C MET A 13 -17.06 4.38 10.82
N TRP A 14 -17.13 3.10 10.45
CA TRP A 14 -18.08 2.15 11.01
C TRP A 14 -17.86 1.91 12.50
N PHE A 15 -16.60 1.73 12.94
CA PHE A 15 -16.29 1.57 14.36
C PHE A 15 -16.63 2.83 15.15
N LEU A 16 -16.30 4.02 14.65
CA LEU A 16 -16.63 5.29 15.31
C LEU A 16 -18.14 5.50 15.42
N ALA A 17 -18.90 5.24 14.35
CA ALA A 17 -20.36 5.36 14.35
C ALA A 17 -21.01 4.33 15.30
N LYS A 18 -20.49 3.11 15.35
CA LYS A 18 -20.95 2.07 16.29
C LYS A 18 -20.70 2.48 17.74
N GLU A 19 -19.50 2.97 18.06
CA GLU A 19 -19.16 3.43 19.42
C GLU A 19 -20.06 4.59 19.86
N PHE A 20 -20.35 5.53 18.95
CA PHE A 20 -21.30 6.61 19.20
C PHE A 20 -22.72 6.06 19.46
N ALA A 21 -23.22 5.16 18.61
CA ALA A 21 -24.55 4.56 18.78
C ALA A 21 -24.69 3.83 20.13
N ILE A 22 -23.67 3.10 20.55
CA ILE A 22 -23.61 2.45 21.87
C ILE A 22 -23.64 3.51 22.99
N ALA A 23 -22.84 4.57 22.88
CA ALA A 23 -22.80 5.65 23.87
C ALA A 23 -24.14 6.38 24.02
N THR A 24 -24.94 6.44 22.96
CA THR A 24 -26.31 7.02 22.98
C THR A 24 -27.39 6.08 23.54
N GLY A 25 -27.00 4.92 24.09
CA GLY A 25 -27.92 4.00 24.78
C GLY A 25 -28.61 2.98 23.87
N THR A 26 -28.09 2.77 22.66
CA THR A 26 -28.64 1.81 21.70
C THR A 26 -28.09 0.40 21.99
N ASP A 27 -28.93 -0.65 21.88
CA ASP A 27 -28.45 -2.03 22.03
C ASP A 27 -27.43 -2.41 20.94
N GLU A 28 -26.63 -3.45 21.17
CA GLU A 28 -25.51 -3.80 20.28
C GLU A 28 -25.95 -4.13 18.84
N ARG A 29 -27.12 -4.75 18.66
CA ARG A 29 -27.63 -5.14 17.34
C ARG A 29 -28.12 -3.90 16.57
N SER A 30 -28.85 -3.04 17.25
CA SER A 30 -29.34 -1.78 16.69
C SER A 30 -28.19 -0.80 16.39
N SER A 31 -27.14 -0.77 17.23
CA SER A 31 -25.95 0.05 17.02
C SER A 31 -25.17 -0.33 15.77
N LYS A 32 -24.99 -1.63 15.51
CA LYS A 32 -24.36 -2.13 14.27
C LYS A 32 -25.16 -1.73 13.03
N LYS A 33 -26.48 -1.79 13.10
CA LYS A 33 -27.38 -1.43 12.00
C LYS A 33 -27.32 0.08 11.70
N GLN A 34 -27.39 0.91 12.74
CA GLN A 34 -27.30 2.37 12.61
C GLN A 34 -25.95 2.79 12.03
N ALA A 35 -24.84 2.26 12.55
CA ALA A 35 -23.50 2.55 12.05
C ALA A 35 -23.34 2.23 10.55
N SER A 36 -23.88 1.10 10.10
CA SER A 36 -23.86 0.75 8.67
C SER A 36 -24.68 1.70 7.81
N GLN A 37 -25.82 2.19 8.32
CA GLN A 37 -26.68 3.16 7.61
C GLN A 37 -26.02 4.54 7.51
N ASP A 38 -25.38 5.00 8.58
CA ASP A 38 -24.69 6.29 8.62
C ASP A 38 -23.49 6.32 7.67
N VAL A 39 -22.67 5.25 7.69
CA VAL A 39 -21.52 5.12 6.77
C VAL A 39 -21.98 5.10 5.30
N LEU A 40 -23.07 4.40 4.98
CA LEU A 40 -23.63 4.39 3.63
C LEU A 40 -24.08 5.79 3.19
N ALA A 41 -24.77 6.54 4.06
CA ALA A 41 -25.21 7.91 3.78
C ALA A 41 -24.02 8.85 3.55
N TRP A 42 -22.99 8.78 4.39
CA TRP A 42 -21.77 9.60 4.23
C TRP A 42 -21.03 9.28 2.94
N TYR A 43 -20.95 8.01 2.56
CA TYR A 43 -20.29 7.61 1.32
C TYR A 43 -21.05 8.09 0.08
N GLN A 44 -22.38 8.07 0.11
CA GLN A 44 -23.21 8.65 -0.95
C GLN A 44 -23.01 10.16 -1.07
N ALA A 45 -22.90 10.88 0.06
CA ALA A 45 -22.62 12.32 0.05
C ALA A 45 -21.21 12.66 -0.46
N LEU A 46 -20.20 11.85 -0.13
CA LEU A 46 -18.82 12.04 -0.59
C LEU A 46 -18.69 11.87 -2.11
N LYS A 47 -19.40 10.89 -2.68
CA LYS A 47 -19.48 10.69 -4.14
C LYS A 47 -20.07 11.89 -4.88
N SER A 48 -21.01 12.58 -4.25
CA SER A 48 -21.67 13.76 -4.82
C SER A 48 -20.85 15.05 -4.68
N SER A 49 -19.95 15.12 -3.70
CA SER A 49 -19.15 16.33 -3.39
C SER A 49 -17.74 16.33 -3.99
N GLY A 50 -17.26 15.19 -4.49
CA GLY A 50 -16.21 15.16 -5.52
C GLY A 50 -14.79 15.49 -5.08
N GLY A 51 -14.29 14.87 -4.00
CA GLY A 51 -12.85 14.68 -3.75
C GLY A 51 -11.96 15.93 -3.63
N PHE A 52 -10.65 15.69 -3.45
CA PHE A 52 -9.65 16.74 -3.21
C PHE A 52 -8.54 16.76 -4.28
N GLY A 53 -8.21 17.96 -4.75
CA GLY A 53 -7.07 18.31 -5.61
C GLY A 53 -7.18 19.78 -6.05
N PRO A 54 -6.08 20.49 -6.39
CA PRO A 54 -4.73 20.02 -6.76
C PRO A 54 -3.72 19.96 -5.59
N ILE A 55 -2.59 19.26 -5.83
CA ILE A 55 -1.47 19.10 -4.87
C ILE A 55 -0.67 20.41 -4.77
N HIS A 56 -0.55 20.93 -3.54
CA HIS A 56 0.12 22.21 -3.28
C HIS A 56 1.65 22.08 -3.28
N LYS A 57 2.36 23.04 -3.89
CA LYS A 57 3.82 23.06 -4.03
C LYS A 57 4.57 22.89 -2.71
N ASP A 58 4.04 23.45 -1.62
CA ASP A 58 4.60 23.33 -0.29
C ASP A 58 4.70 21.88 0.20
N ILE A 59 3.87 20.97 -0.30
CA ILE A 59 3.96 19.54 0.02
C ILE A 59 5.24 18.95 -0.58
N LEU A 60 5.64 19.39 -1.79
CA LEU A 60 6.87 18.98 -2.45
C LEU A 60 8.10 19.54 -1.72
N GLU A 61 8.06 20.84 -1.37
CA GLU A 61 9.17 21.51 -0.66
C GLU A 61 9.38 20.96 0.76
N ASN A 62 8.30 20.64 1.48
CA ASN A 62 8.42 19.97 2.79
C ASN A 62 8.89 18.52 2.66
N GLY A 63 8.51 17.84 1.58
CA GLY A 63 9.10 16.56 1.19
C GLY A 63 10.62 16.69 1.15
N GLN A 64 11.16 17.55 0.29
CA GLN A 64 12.59 17.77 0.11
C GLN A 64 13.35 17.96 1.43
N ARG A 65 12.92 18.88 2.31
CA ARG A 65 13.55 19.10 3.64
C ARG A 65 13.55 17.85 4.52
N THR A 66 12.54 17.00 4.38
CA THR A 66 12.44 15.76 5.15
C THR A 66 13.41 14.70 4.62
N PHE A 67 13.62 14.64 3.31
CA PHE A 67 14.60 13.75 2.67
C PHE A 67 16.06 14.19 2.92
N GLU A 68 16.31 15.48 3.15
CA GLU A 68 17.64 16.02 3.51
C GLU A 68 18.11 15.64 4.92
N SER A 69 17.21 15.15 5.79
CA SER A 69 17.66 14.51 7.04
C SER A 69 18.42 13.22 6.72
N ASP A 70 19.37 12.81 7.58
CA ASP A 70 20.44 11.79 7.41
C ASP A 70 20.00 10.36 6.96
N ARG A 71 18.74 10.19 6.54
CA ARG A 71 18.13 8.97 6.01
C ARG A 71 17.26 9.33 4.80
N ALA A 72 17.62 8.79 3.63
CA ALA A 72 16.71 8.81 2.48
C ALA A 72 15.38 8.16 2.90
N LEU A 73 14.29 8.93 2.89
CA LEU A 73 12.95 8.38 3.12
C LEU A 73 12.36 7.95 1.78
N ASP A 74 11.19 7.33 1.81
CA ASP A 74 10.36 7.19 0.60
C ASP A 74 9.25 8.27 0.65
N PRO A 75 8.60 8.62 -0.48
CA PRO A 75 7.61 9.68 -0.50
C PRO A 75 6.44 9.46 0.48
N HIS A 76 6.07 8.22 0.78
CA HIS A 76 5.01 7.90 1.73
C HIS A 76 5.44 8.24 3.16
N THR A 77 6.65 7.82 3.53
CA THR A 77 7.23 8.08 4.86
C THR A 77 7.53 9.57 5.06
N ALA A 78 7.95 10.28 4.00
CA ALA A 78 8.16 11.73 4.05
C ALA A 78 6.87 12.49 4.39
N VAL A 79 5.73 12.09 3.82
CA VAL A 79 4.41 12.67 4.14
C VAL A 79 4.06 12.44 5.62
N GLY A 80 4.20 11.21 6.12
CA GLY A 80 3.92 10.88 7.52
C GLY A 80 4.80 11.66 8.49
N THR A 81 6.09 11.79 8.17
CA THR A 81 7.08 12.50 9.00
C THR A 81 6.83 14.00 9.00
N THR A 82 6.51 14.60 7.85
CA THR A 82 6.12 16.02 7.76
C THR A 82 4.88 16.30 8.61
N ALA A 83 3.87 15.43 8.56
CA ALA A 83 2.66 15.58 9.37
C ALA A 83 2.95 15.47 10.87
N ALA A 84 3.82 14.53 11.28
CA ALA A 84 4.26 14.38 12.65
C ALA A 84 5.02 15.63 13.15
N GLN A 85 5.98 16.15 12.37
CA GLN A 85 6.74 17.37 12.70
C GLN A 85 5.81 18.58 12.90
N ARG A 86 4.80 18.75 12.05
CA ARG A 86 3.78 19.81 12.21
C ARG A 86 2.91 19.62 13.45
N SER A 87 2.71 18.39 13.91
CA SER A 87 1.96 18.08 15.13
C SER A 87 2.80 18.33 16.39
N MET A 88 4.10 18.04 16.34
CA MET A 88 5.04 18.29 17.44
C MET A 88 5.10 19.77 17.86
N THR A 89 4.96 20.70 16.92
CA THR A 89 4.94 22.14 17.24
C THR A 89 3.71 22.56 18.05
N ARG A 90 2.68 21.70 18.12
CA ARG A 90 1.41 21.95 18.81
C ARG A 90 1.27 21.16 20.12
N ALA A 91 2.03 20.07 20.29
CA ALA A 91 1.92 19.18 21.43
C ALA A 91 3.29 18.59 21.82
N GLY A 92 3.69 18.77 23.08
CA GLY A 92 4.94 18.25 23.65
C GLY A 92 4.87 16.76 24.02
N THR A 93 4.36 15.92 23.11
CA THR A 93 4.31 14.46 23.28
C THR A 93 5.29 13.77 22.34
N HIS A 94 5.53 12.48 22.55
CA HIS A 94 6.32 11.67 21.62
C HIS A 94 5.49 11.33 20.37
N HIS A 95 6.10 11.49 19.20
CA HIS A 95 5.48 11.15 17.91
C HIS A 95 6.18 9.94 17.29
N ILE A 96 5.40 8.99 16.81
CA ILE A 96 5.88 7.83 16.04
C ILE A 96 5.35 7.99 14.61
N SER A 97 6.25 8.13 13.63
CA SER A 97 5.93 8.15 12.20
C SER A 97 6.22 6.77 11.60
N LEU A 98 5.26 6.21 10.86
CA LEU A 98 5.41 4.89 10.25
C LEU A 98 6.12 4.98 8.90
N SER A 99 7.18 4.20 8.73
CA SER A 99 7.87 4.04 7.45
C SER A 99 7.18 2.97 6.62
N ALA A 100 6.34 3.38 5.66
CA ALA A 100 5.46 2.46 4.93
C ALA A 100 6.16 1.71 3.78
N ALA A 101 7.28 2.23 3.28
CA ALA A 101 8.06 1.59 2.24
C ALA A 101 9.56 1.84 2.39
N HIS A 102 10.35 1.06 1.65
CA HIS A 102 11.77 1.31 1.46
C HIS A 102 11.96 2.33 0.32
N PRO A 103 12.90 3.30 0.42
CA PRO A 103 13.13 4.32 -0.62
C PRO A 103 13.43 3.74 -2.00
N ALA A 104 14.10 2.59 -2.03
CA ALA A 104 14.42 1.86 -3.26
C ALA A 104 13.19 1.50 -4.13
N LYS A 105 11.98 1.42 -3.54
CA LYS A 105 10.74 1.19 -4.29
C LYS A 105 10.27 2.41 -5.09
N PHE A 106 10.82 3.58 -4.80
CA PHE A 106 10.47 4.86 -5.42
C PHE A 106 11.74 5.63 -5.82
N SER A 107 12.65 4.91 -6.52
CA SER A 107 13.99 5.40 -6.88
C SER A 107 13.97 6.74 -7.61
N GLU A 108 13.06 6.93 -8.56
CA GLU A 108 12.95 8.20 -9.32
C GLU A 108 12.73 9.41 -8.41
N VAL A 109 11.84 9.28 -7.42
CA VAL A 109 11.52 10.36 -6.49
C VAL A 109 12.69 10.60 -5.52
N ALA A 110 13.30 9.54 -5.01
CA ALA A 110 14.45 9.64 -4.12
C ALA A 110 15.66 10.28 -4.83
N ILE A 111 15.96 9.86 -6.06
CA ILE A 111 17.01 10.45 -6.89
C ILE A 111 16.69 11.91 -7.19
N LEU A 112 15.47 12.23 -7.63
CA LEU A 112 15.09 13.61 -7.94
C LEU A 112 15.17 14.54 -6.73
N ALA A 113 14.81 14.05 -5.53
CA ALA A 113 14.83 14.83 -4.30
C ALA A 113 16.25 15.06 -3.77
N LEU A 114 17.19 14.16 -4.04
CA LEU A 114 18.52 14.14 -3.43
C LEU A 114 19.67 14.35 -4.44
N LYS A 115 19.39 14.48 -5.74
CA LYS A 115 20.40 14.65 -6.80
C LYS A 115 21.34 15.83 -6.59
N ASP A 116 20.87 16.89 -5.93
CA ASP A 116 21.63 18.12 -5.72
C ASP A 116 22.42 18.08 -4.40
N ASN A 117 22.28 17.01 -3.61
CA ASN A 117 23.02 16.83 -2.36
C ASN A 117 24.42 16.26 -2.65
N ALA A 118 25.45 17.01 -2.24
CA ALA A 118 26.83 16.61 -2.43
C ALA A 118 27.12 15.25 -1.76
N GLY A 119 27.65 14.30 -2.55
CA GLY A 119 28.02 12.96 -2.05
C GLY A 119 26.86 11.96 -1.96
N PHE A 120 25.66 12.31 -2.43
CA PHE A 120 24.55 11.36 -2.53
C PHE A 120 24.79 10.37 -3.68
N ASN A 121 24.73 9.08 -3.37
CA ASN A 121 24.76 8.00 -4.36
C ASN A 121 23.66 6.98 -4.05
N PHE A 122 22.60 6.98 -4.85
CA PHE A 122 21.47 6.09 -4.66
C PHE A 122 21.85 4.60 -4.70
N GLU A 123 22.76 4.21 -5.60
CA GLU A 123 23.14 2.81 -5.79
C GLU A 123 23.96 2.25 -4.63
N GLU A 124 24.80 3.09 -4.03
CA GLU A 124 25.67 2.70 -2.92
C GLU A 124 24.99 2.86 -1.55
N GLN A 125 24.15 3.88 -1.40
CA GLN A 125 23.60 4.28 -0.09
C GLN A 125 22.16 3.84 0.11
N VAL A 126 21.40 3.59 -0.96
CA VAL A 126 19.95 3.38 -0.89
C VAL A 126 19.49 2.06 -1.51
N LEU A 127 20.09 1.59 -2.59
CA LEU A 127 19.64 0.37 -3.27
C LEU A 127 20.23 -0.90 -2.61
N PRO A 128 19.41 -1.76 -1.97
CA PRO A 128 19.87 -3.02 -1.41
C PRO A 128 20.34 -3.99 -2.50
N ASP A 129 21.33 -4.82 -2.18
CA ASP A 129 21.90 -5.79 -3.11
C ASP A 129 20.87 -6.83 -3.58
N GLU A 130 19.88 -7.16 -2.75
CA GLU A 130 18.78 -8.05 -3.14
C GLU A 130 17.91 -7.43 -4.24
N LEU A 131 17.66 -6.12 -4.21
CA LEU A 131 16.90 -5.43 -5.26
C LEU A 131 17.73 -5.24 -6.53
N LYS A 132 19.06 -5.05 -6.43
CA LYS A 132 19.99 -5.11 -7.58
C LYS A 132 19.95 -6.47 -8.25
N ALA A 133 20.00 -7.55 -7.48
CA ALA A 133 19.94 -8.90 -8.01
C ALA A 133 18.56 -9.22 -8.61
N LEU A 134 17.49 -8.68 -8.03
CA LEU A 134 16.12 -8.89 -8.52
C LEU A 134 15.89 -8.26 -9.90
N SER A 135 16.43 -7.07 -10.16
CA SER A 135 16.25 -6.36 -11.45
C SER A 135 16.88 -7.10 -12.64
N GLN A 136 17.88 -7.94 -12.38
CA GLN A 136 18.56 -8.75 -13.40
C GLN A 136 17.86 -10.08 -13.70
N LYS A 137 16.85 -10.48 -12.91
CA LYS A 137 16.14 -11.74 -13.13
C LYS A 137 15.15 -11.63 -14.29
N ALA A 138 15.01 -12.72 -15.04
CA ALA A 138 14.04 -12.80 -16.12
C ALA A 138 12.61 -12.56 -15.61
N THR A 139 11.89 -11.63 -16.24
CA THR A 139 10.50 -11.35 -15.91
C THR A 139 9.58 -12.36 -16.59
N ARG A 140 8.65 -12.96 -15.84
CA ARG A 140 7.60 -13.80 -16.39
C ARG A 140 6.28 -13.04 -16.40
N VAL A 141 5.95 -12.47 -17.55
CA VAL A 141 4.76 -11.62 -17.74
C VAL A 141 3.97 -12.12 -18.94
N THR A 142 2.68 -12.37 -18.75
CA THR A 142 1.73 -12.64 -19.84
C THR A 142 1.02 -11.33 -20.17
N LYS A 143 1.14 -10.86 -21.41
CA LYS A 143 0.40 -9.69 -21.88
C LYS A 143 -1.03 -10.09 -22.19
N VAL A 144 -1.98 -9.24 -21.79
CA VAL A 144 -3.42 -9.44 -21.99
C VAL A 144 -4.00 -8.11 -22.42
N ASP A 145 -4.91 -8.12 -23.38
CA ASP A 145 -5.64 -6.92 -23.76
C ASP A 145 -6.58 -6.50 -22.62
N ASN A 146 -7.10 -5.27 -22.68
CA ASN A 146 -8.00 -4.73 -21.66
C ASN A 146 -9.41 -5.35 -21.76
N SER A 147 -9.49 -6.65 -21.46
CA SER A 147 -10.64 -7.53 -21.68
C SER A 147 -10.77 -8.48 -20.50
N TRP A 148 -11.81 -8.28 -19.67
CA TRP A 148 -12.06 -9.16 -18.52
C TRP A 148 -12.32 -10.62 -18.95
N LYS A 149 -12.85 -10.83 -20.16
CA LYS A 149 -13.11 -12.16 -20.71
C LYS A 149 -11.80 -12.89 -20.97
N GLU A 150 -10.84 -12.25 -21.63
CA GLU A 150 -9.52 -12.84 -21.88
C GLU A 150 -8.77 -13.09 -20.59
N MET A 151 -8.79 -12.12 -19.66
CA MET A 151 -8.18 -12.30 -18.34
C MET A 151 -8.78 -13.51 -17.61
N ARG A 152 -10.10 -13.71 -17.69
CA ARG A 152 -10.78 -14.87 -17.08
C ARG A 152 -10.30 -16.18 -17.68
N GLU A 153 -10.20 -16.28 -19.00
CA GLU A 153 -9.78 -17.53 -19.65
C GLU A 153 -8.31 -17.85 -19.35
N ILE A 154 -7.43 -16.84 -19.27
CA ILE A 154 -6.05 -17.03 -18.84
C ILE A 154 -5.97 -17.55 -17.39
N ILE A 155 -6.74 -16.98 -16.48
CA ILE A 155 -6.78 -17.44 -15.08
C ILE A 155 -7.24 -18.89 -14.99
N LYS A 156 -8.25 -19.29 -15.77
CA LYS A 156 -8.72 -20.68 -15.82
C LYS A 156 -7.63 -21.62 -16.33
N GLY A 157 -6.98 -21.29 -17.44
CA GLY A 157 -5.90 -22.11 -17.99
C GLY A 157 -4.75 -22.29 -17.00
N LEU A 158 -4.33 -21.22 -16.33
CA LEU A 158 -3.29 -21.28 -15.30
C LEU A 158 -3.69 -22.16 -14.09
N ALA A 159 -4.99 -22.16 -13.72
CA ALA A 159 -5.49 -23.01 -12.65
C ALA A 159 -5.47 -24.50 -13.05
N GLU A 160 -5.85 -24.81 -14.28
CA GLU A 160 -5.83 -26.18 -14.85
C GLU A 160 -4.40 -26.71 -14.96
N GLU A 161 -3.47 -25.94 -15.53
CA GLU A 161 -2.05 -26.28 -15.60
C GLU A 161 -1.43 -26.47 -14.20
N GLY A 162 -1.83 -25.61 -13.25
CA GLY A 162 -1.43 -25.72 -11.85
C GLY A 162 -1.84 -27.04 -11.22
N LEU A 163 -3.07 -27.49 -11.48
CA LEU A 163 -3.60 -28.78 -11.01
C LEU A 163 -2.88 -29.96 -11.66
N GLU A 164 -2.66 -29.93 -12.98
CA GLU A 164 -1.91 -30.99 -13.68
C GLU A 164 -0.46 -31.10 -13.19
N SER A 165 0.22 -29.98 -12.98
CA SER A 165 1.61 -29.97 -12.51
C SER A 165 1.75 -30.46 -11.06
N ARG A 166 0.70 -30.29 -10.24
CA ARG A 166 0.64 -30.83 -8.87
C ARG A 166 0.40 -32.33 -8.89
N SER A 167 -0.50 -32.82 -9.75
CA SER A 167 -0.74 -34.26 -9.93
C SER A 167 0.49 -34.99 -10.44
N LYS A 168 1.22 -34.43 -11.42
CA LYS A 168 2.47 -35.01 -11.94
C LYS A 168 3.56 -35.07 -10.85
N ARG A 169 3.73 -34.01 -10.06
CA ARG A 169 4.67 -33.99 -8.93
C ARG A 169 4.30 -34.97 -7.82
N LEU A 170 3.01 -35.16 -7.54
CA LEU A 170 2.56 -36.14 -6.55
C LEU A 170 2.90 -37.57 -7.00
N ILE A 171 2.73 -37.87 -8.30
CA ILE A 171 3.08 -39.17 -8.89
C ILE A 171 4.61 -39.39 -8.86
N GLU A 172 5.42 -38.38 -9.18
CA GLU A 172 6.89 -38.48 -9.05
C GLU A 172 7.35 -38.72 -7.62
N VAL A 173 6.77 -38.03 -6.63
CA VAL A 173 7.09 -38.23 -5.20
C VAL A 173 6.72 -39.65 -4.76
N ILE A 174 5.55 -40.15 -5.15
CA ILE A 174 5.12 -41.53 -4.87
C ILE A 174 6.07 -42.54 -5.54
N PHE A 175 6.48 -42.31 -6.78
CA PHE A 175 7.39 -43.21 -7.50
C PHE A 175 8.80 -43.24 -6.88
N VAL A 176 9.30 -42.11 -6.39
CA VAL A 176 10.59 -42.02 -5.66
C VAL A 176 10.51 -42.78 -4.33
N LEU A 177 9.37 -42.72 -3.63
CA LEU A 177 9.14 -43.48 -2.38
C LEU A 177 9.04 -44.99 -2.63
N CYS A 178 8.31 -45.43 -3.67
CA CYS A 178 8.15 -46.85 -3.99
C CYS A 178 9.41 -47.53 -4.53
N ARG A 179 10.37 -46.78 -5.09
CA ARG A 179 11.69 -47.32 -5.50
C ARG A 179 12.72 -47.44 -4.37
N ARG A 180 12.40 -46.92 -3.17
CA ARG A 180 13.28 -46.96 -1.99
C ARG A 180 12.85 -48.01 -0.94
N LEU A 181 11.80 -48.78 -1.21
CA LEU A 181 11.40 -49.97 -0.47
C LEU A 181 11.75 -51.22 -1.30
#